data_AF-A0A1S8SWW5-F1
#
_entry.id   AF-A0A1S8SWW5-F1
#
_cell.length_a   1.000
_cell.length_b   1.000
_cell.length_c   1.000
_cell.angle_alpha   90.00
_cell.angle_beta   90.00
_cell.angle_gamma   90.00
#
_symmetry.space_group_name_H-M   'P 1'
#
loop_
_entity.id
_entity.type
_entity.pdbx_description
1 polymer ?
#
loop_
_entity_poly.entity_id
_entity_poly.type
_entity_poly.pdbx_seq_one_letter_code
_entity_poly.pdbx_strand_id
1 'polypeptide(L)' 'MLAMEKHKEKTLLFAAANKVKLKNELSPGDRLSLCCEIIGIKGYYMGVGKEIESVDGNIVCETEILFAIG' A
#
# COMPACT_ATOMS: atom_id res chain seq x y z
N MET A 1 1.54 -1.95 10.07
CA MET A 1 1.58 -1.09 11.28
C MET A 1 0.38 -1.30 12.20
N LEU A 2 -0.86 -1.48 11.69
CA LEU A 2 -2.04 -1.69 12.55
C LEU A 2 -1.98 -2.95 13.41
N ALA A 3 -1.19 -3.95 13.02
CA ALA A 3 -0.94 -5.14 13.84
C ALA A 3 -0.08 -4.87 15.10
N MET A 4 0.49 -3.67 15.25
CA MET A 4 1.26 -3.31 16.45
C MET A 4 0.30 -2.89 17.57
N GLU A 5 0.55 -3.34 18.81
CA GLU A 5 -0.34 -3.06 19.95
C GLU A 5 -0.58 -1.55 20.17
N LYS A 6 0.44 -0.71 19.96
CA LYS A 6 0.32 0.76 20.06
C LYS A 6 -0.60 1.41 19.01
N HIS A 7 -1.00 0.67 17.98
CA HIS A 7 -1.88 1.11 16.90
C HIS A 7 -3.16 0.28 16.82
N LYS A 8 -3.45 -0.49 17.87
CA LYS A 8 -4.72 -1.21 18.00
C LYS A 8 -5.88 -0.20 18.01
N GLU A 9 -6.97 -0.57 17.33
CA GLU A 9 -8.19 0.25 17.20
C GLU A 9 -8.00 1.59 16.46
N LYS A 10 -6.79 1.87 15.94
CA LYS A 10 -6.51 3.06 15.15
C LYS A 10 -6.89 2.88 13.69
N THR A 11 -7.18 3.99 13.03
CA THR A 11 -7.52 4.00 11.60
C THR A 11 -6.32 4.44 10.77
N LEU A 12 -6.07 3.72 9.67
CA LEU A 12 -5.07 4.11 8.68
C LEU A 12 -5.71 5.03 7.64
N LEU A 13 -5.07 6.17 7.40
CA LEU A 13 -5.46 7.18 6.42
C LEU A 13 -4.38 7.24 5.33
N PHE A 14 -4.77 7.08 4.07
CA PHE A 14 -3.86 7.31 2.95
C PHE A 14 -3.66 8.81 2.74
N ALA A 15 -2.42 9.26 2.71
CA ALA A 15 -2.05 10.68 2.65
C ALA A 15 -1.51 11.08 1.27
N ALA A 16 -0.74 10.22 0.62
CA ALA A 16 -0.23 10.45 -0.73
C ALA A 16 0.13 9.14 -1.42
N ALA A 17 0.17 9.17 -2.76
CA ALA A 17 0.74 8.11 -3.59
C ALA A 17 1.84 8.71 -4.46
N ASN A 18 2.99 8.03 -4.52
CA ASN A 18 4.17 8.46 -5.25
C ASN A 18 4.62 7.34 -6.20
N LYS A 19 5.30 7.73 -7.28
CA LYS A 19 5.90 6.81 -8.26
C LYS A 19 4.94 5.72 -8.76
N VAL A 20 3.65 6.06 -8.90
CA VAL A 20 2.63 5.15 -9.43
C VAL A 20 3.02 4.74 -10.85
N LYS A 21 3.11 3.44 -11.10
CA LYS A 21 3.39 2.86 -12.42
C LYS A 21 2.36 1.81 -12.73
N LEU A 22 1.49 2.10 -13.70
CA LEU A 22 0.57 1.14 -14.28
C LEU A 22 1.28 0.44 -15.43
N LYS A 23 1.43 -0.87 -15.34
CA LYS A 23 2.16 -1.68 -16.33
C LYS A 23 1.22 -2.31 -17.34
N ASN A 24 0.05 -2.77 -16.88
CA ASN A 24 -0.92 -3.50 -17.70
C ASN A 24 -2.33 -2.96 -17.45
N GLU A 25 -3.22 -3.10 -18.44
CA GLU A 25 -4.65 -2.83 -18.29
C GLU A 25 -5.34 -3.92 -17.45
N LEU A 26 -6.45 -3.55 -16.83
CA LEU A 26 -7.29 -4.47 -16.06
C LEU A 26 -8.64 -4.63 -16.76
N SER A 27 -9.18 -5.85 -16.69
CA SER A 27 -10.48 -6.22 -17.22
C SER A 27 -11.42 -6.68 -16.11
N PRO A 28 -12.76 -6.50 -16.28
CA PRO A 28 -13.72 -7.09 -15.37
C PRO A 28 -13.53 -8.61 -15.27
N GLY A 29 -13.38 -9.11 -14.04
CA GLY A 29 -13.06 -10.51 -13.76
C GLY A 29 -11.63 -10.72 -13.26
N ASP A 30 -10.73 -9.76 -13.47
CA ASP A 30 -9.38 -9.82 -12.92
C ASP A 30 -9.40 -9.79 -11.39
N ARG A 31 -8.57 -10.64 -10.78
CA ARG A 31 -8.39 -10.69 -9.33
C ARG A 31 -7.04 -10.10 -8.95
N LEU A 32 -7.06 -8.89 -8.42
CA LEU A 32 -5.87 -8.23 -7.90
C LEU A 32 -5.39 -8.86 -6.60
N SER A 33 -4.12 -9.23 -6.58
CA SER A 33 -3.37 -9.56 -5.37
C SER A 33 -2.57 -8.33 -4.96
N LEU A 34 -2.97 -7.72 -3.86
CA LEU A 34 -2.34 -6.52 -3.29
C LEU A 34 -1.32 -6.93 -2.22
N CYS A 35 -0.10 -6.44 -2.34
CA CYS A 35 0.96 -6.63 -1.34
C CYS A 35 1.57 -5.28 -1.00
N CYS A 36 1.65 -4.95 0.30
CA CYS A 36 2.27 -3.72 0.77
C CYS A 36 3.39 -4.06 1.77
N GLU A 37 4.61 -3.63 1.44
CA GLU A 37 5.77 -3.72 2.32
C GLU A 37 6.06 -2.37 2.94
N ILE A 38 6.21 -2.31 4.27
CA ILE A 38 6.54 -1.05 4.96
C ILE A 38 8.03 -0.80 4.79
N ILE A 39 8.37 0.21 4.00
CA ILE A 39 9.76 0.56 3.66
C ILE A 39 10.29 1.74 4.49
N GLY A 40 9.42 2.41 5.26
CA GLY A 40 9.84 3.52 6.11
C GLY A 40 8.79 3.97 7.11
N ILE A 41 9.25 4.61 8.18
CA ILE A 41 8.41 5.22 9.21
C ILE A 41 8.91 6.65 9.42
N LYS A 42 7.98 7.62 9.38
CA LYS A 42 8.26 9.04 9.58
C LYS A 42 7.56 9.51 10.86
N GLY A 43 8.33 9.63 11.94
CA GLY A 43 7.78 9.97 13.26
C GLY A 43 6.94 8.83 13.86
N TYR A 44 5.99 9.18 14.73
CA TYR A 44 5.22 8.17 15.47
C TYR A 44 4.02 7.61 14.70
N TYR A 45 3.43 8.41 13.81
CA TYR A 45 2.14 8.12 13.18
C TYR A 45 2.17 8.02 11.66
N MET A 46 3.26 8.38 10.95
CA MET A 46 3.33 8.24 9.48
C MET A 46 4.22 7.08 9.05
N GLY A 47 3.81 6.40 7.98
CA GLY A 47 4.55 5.32 7.34
C GLY A 47 4.60 5.46 5.82
N VAL A 48 5.63 4.87 5.23
CA VAL A 48 5.78 4.74 3.78
C VAL A 48 5.73 3.25 3.45
N GLY A 49 4.79 2.87 2.59
CA GLY A 49 4.61 1.52 2.08
C GLY A 49 4.95 1.44 0.60
N LYS A 50 5.67 0.41 0.18
CA LYS A 50 5.80 0.04 -1.22
C LYS A 50 4.72 -0.99 -1.52
N GLU A 51 3.80 -0.63 -2.40
CA GLU A 51 2.69 -1.48 -2.82
C GLU A 51 2.97 -2.05 -4.21
N ILE A 52 2.62 -3.32 -4.37
CA ILE A 52 2.68 -4.06 -5.62
C ILE A 52 1.36 -4.78 -5.80
N GLU A 53 0.77 -4.60 -6.97
CA GLU A 53 -0.45 -5.27 -7.38
C GLU A 53 -0.16 -6.23 -8.53
N SER A 54 -0.72 -7.44 -8.48
CA SER A 54 -0.53 -8.45 -9.51
C SER A 54 -1.81 -9.23 -9.85
N VAL A 55 -1.88 -9.72 -11.08
CA VAL A 55 -2.93 -10.64 -11.57
C VAL A 55 -2.23 -11.89 -12.06
N ASP A 56 -2.59 -13.05 -11.51
CA ASP A 56 -1.98 -14.35 -11.83
C ASP A 56 -0.44 -14.34 -11.78
N GLY A 57 0.14 -13.58 -10.85
CA GLY A 57 1.59 -13.44 -10.67
C GLY A 57 2.26 -12.38 -11.56
N ASN A 58 1.54 -11.76 -12.50
CA ASN A 58 2.04 -10.67 -13.32
C ASN A 58 1.80 -9.33 -12.64
N ILE A 59 2.86 -8.54 -12.42
CA ILE A 59 2.76 -7.22 -11.79
C ILE A 59 2.05 -6.24 -12.74
N VAL A 60 0.92 -5.69 -12.29
CA VAL A 60 0.09 -4.77 -13.05
C VAL A 60 0.23 -3.32 -12.57
N CYS A 61 0.56 -3.12 -11.29
CA CYS A 61 0.83 -1.80 -10.72
C CYS A 61 1.94 -1.88 -9.67
N GLU A 62 2.67 -0.78 -9.53
CA GLU A 62 3.61 -0.56 -8.43
C GLU A 62 3.46 0.89 -7.96
N THR A 63 3.46 1.11 -6.64
CA THR A 63 3.38 2.45 -6.07
C THR A 63 4.09 2.55 -4.72
N GLU A 64 4.44 3.78 -4.30
CA GLU A 64 4.85 4.10 -2.94
C GLU A 64 3.75 4.94 -2.28
N ILE A 65 3.08 4.40 -1.28
CA ILE A 65 2.03 5.07 -0.54
C ILE A 65 2.57 5.67 0.76
N LEU A 66 2.19 6.91 1.05
CA LEU A 66 2.35 7.53 2.36
C LEU A 66 1.03 7.37 3.11
N PHE A 67 1.08 6.86 4.33
CA PHE A 67 -0.08 6.69 5.18
C PHE A 67 0.17 7.23 6.58
N ALA A 68 -0.90 7.67 7.24
CA ALA A 68 -0.90 8.11 8.62
C ALA A 68 -1.83 7.22 9.46
N ILE A 69 -1.55 7.12 10.76
CA ILE A 69 -2.37 6.37 11.71
C ILE A 69 -2.98 7.36 12.69
N GLY A 70 -4.32 7.46 12.65
CA GLY A 70 -5.15 8.25 13.57
C GLY A 70 -5.60 7.41 14.75
#